data_AF-A0A2N5XFV6-F1
#
_entry.id   AF-A0A2N5XFV6-F1
#
_cell.length_a   1.000
_cell.length_b   1.000
_cell.length_c   1.000
_cell.angle_alpha   90.00
_cell.angle_beta   90.00
_cell.angle_gamma   90.00
#
_symmetry.space_group_name_H-M   'P 1'
#
loop_
_entity.id
_entity.type
_entity.pdbx_description
1 polymer ?
#
loop_
_entity_poly.entity_id
_entity_poly.type
_entity_poly.pdbx_seq_one_letter_code
_entity_poly.pdbx_strand_id
1 'polypeptide(L)'
;MAQGSSQAGSTPRTHRVVVIVDENSNPFELGCATEVFGLRRPELGRDLYDFSLCSPEPLTPMRDKFFTLTGVAGLGAADTADTLIVPNRPDTDVPRRPEVLDAVRRAHARG
;
A
#
# COMPACT_ATOMS: atom_id res chain seq x y z
N MET A 1 5.77 1.22 -49.98
CA MET A 1 5.47 0.14 -49.03
C MET A 1 5.76 0.67 -47.64
N ALA A 2 4.72 1.02 -46.88
CA ALA A 2 4.89 1.51 -45.50
C ALA A 2 5.00 0.29 -44.57
N GLN A 3 6.16 0.11 -43.93
CA GLN A 3 6.30 -0.86 -42.85
C GLN A 3 5.53 -0.33 -41.65
N GLY A 4 4.34 -0.90 -41.39
CA GLY A 4 3.62 -0.71 -40.15
C GLY A 4 4.41 -1.33 -39.01
N SER A 5 4.87 -0.51 -38.08
CA SER A 5 5.54 -0.97 -36.86
C SER A 5 4.53 -1.66 -35.95
N SER A 6 4.67 -2.98 -35.81
CA SER A 6 3.81 -3.86 -35.01
C SER A 6 4.11 -3.79 -33.52
N GLN A 7 4.22 -2.58 -32.95
CA GLN A 7 4.18 -2.43 -31.49
C GLN A 7 2.85 -1.78 -31.11
N ALA A 8 1.81 -2.62 -31.02
CA ALA A 8 0.70 -2.32 -30.13
C ALA A 8 1.27 -2.36 -28.70
N GLY A 9 1.83 -1.25 -28.25
CA GLY A 9 2.44 -1.14 -26.93
C GLY A 9 1.38 -1.45 -25.87
N SER A 10 1.58 -2.50 -25.08
CA SER A 10 0.76 -2.69 -23.89
C SER A 10 0.95 -1.45 -23.02
N THR A 11 -0.12 -0.73 -22.73
CA THR A 11 -0.07 0.33 -21.72
C THR A 11 0.49 -0.30 -20.44
N PRO A 12 1.62 0.18 -19.91
CA PRO A 12 2.18 -0.38 -18.69
C PRO A 12 1.12 -0.33 -17.59
N ARG A 13 0.89 -1.45 -16.91
CA ARG A 13 0.00 -1.49 -15.75
C ARG A 13 0.52 -0.51 -14.70
N THR A 14 -0.37 0.30 -14.13
CA THR A 14 -0.03 1.25 -13.06
C THR A 14 0.62 0.52 -11.88
N HIS A 15 1.73 1.08 -11.39
CA HIS A 15 2.50 0.52 -10.28
C HIS A 15 1.67 0.53 -9.00
N ARG A 16 1.50 -0.63 -8.37
CA ARG A 16 0.64 -0.79 -7.19
C ARG A 16 1.42 -0.63 -5.90
N VAL A 17 1.06 0.38 -5.13
CA VAL A 17 1.64 0.68 -3.82
C VAL A 17 0.63 0.37 -2.74
N VAL A 18 1.00 -0.50 -1.80
CA VAL A 18 0.14 -0.86 -0.66
C VAL A 18 0.83 -0.51 0.63
N VAL A 19 0.11 0.12 1.56
CA VAL A 19 0.61 0.38 2.91
C VAL A 19 -0.09 -0.55 3.88
N ILE A 20 0.66 -1.28 4.70
CA ILE A 20 0.11 -2.00 5.84
C ILE A 20 -0.13 -1.01 6.98
N VAL A 21 -1.34 -1.03 7.53
CA VAL A 21 -1.71 -0.29 8.73
C VAL A 21 -2.11 -1.29 9.80
N ASP A 22 -1.49 -1.19 10.97
CA ASP A 22 -1.79 -2.00 12.14
C ASP A 22 -2.12 -1.11 13.35
N GLU A 23 -2.59 -1.70 14.43
CA GLU A 23 -2.91 -1.01 15.67
C GLU A 23 -1.74 -0.15 16.16
N ASN A 24 -2.03 1.10 16.53
CA ASN A 24 -1.04 2.08 17.00
C ASN A 24 -0.02 2.54 15.93
N SER A 25 -0.30 2.33 14.64
CA SER A 25 0.51 2.91 13.55
C SER A 25 0.58 4.44 13.64
N ASN A 26 1.72 5.01 13.25
CA ASN A 26 1.93 6.45 13.27
C ASN A 26 1.21 7.14 12.09
N PRO A 27 0.25 8.07 12.35
CA PRO A 27 -0.47 8.78 11.31
C PRO A 27 0.42 9.60 10.37
N PHE A 28 1.57 10.08 10.85
CA PHE A 28 2.47 10.90 10.04
C PHE A 28 3.01 10.12 8.84
N GLU A 29 3.50 8.90 9.04
CA GLU A 29 4.06 8.07 7.96
C GLU A 29 2.97 7.64 6.96
N LEU A 30 1.78 7.33 7.47
CA LEU A 30 0.60 7.06 6.64
C LEU A 30 0.24 8.29 5.78
N GLY A 31 0.25 9.48 6.38
CA GLY A 31 0.00 10.74 5.69
C GLY A 31 1.01 10.99 4.57
N CYS A 32 2.31 10.81 4.84
CA CYS A 32 3.34 10.93 3.82
C CYS A 32 3.14 9.96 2.65
N ALA A 33 2.85 8.68 2.93
CA ALA A 33 2.59 7.70 1.87
C ALA A 33 1.34 8.07 1.04
N THR A 34 0.29 8.54 1.70
CA THR A 34 -0.95 8.98 1.04
C THR A 34 -0.72 10.19 0.15
N GLU A 35 0.07 11.17 0.61
CA GLU A 35 0.40 12.38 -0.15
C GLU A 35 1.23 12.06 -1.41
N VAL A 36 2.20 11.15 -1.29
CA VAL A 36 3.11 10.81 -2.39
C VAL A 36 2.46 9.87 -3.41
N PHE A 37 1.76 8.83 -2.94
CA PHE A 37 1.28 7.74 -3.80
C PHE A 37 -0.23 7.77 -4.02
N GLY A 38 -1.00 8.28 -3.07
CA GLY A 38 -2.47 8.27 -3.12
C GLY A 38 -3.08 9.46 -3.86
N LEU A 39 -2.33 10.55 -4.04
CA LEU A 39 -2.86 11.72 -4.72
C LEU A 39 -2.91 11.54 -6.23
N ARG A 40 -4.11 11.71 -6.78
CA ARG A 40 -4.32 11.81 -8.23
C ARG A 40 -3.70 13.09 -8.77
N ARG A 41 -3.05 12.98 -9.93
CA ARG A 41 -2.39 14.07 -10.66
C ARG A 41 -2.94 14.13 -12.09
N PRO A 42 -4.24 14.47 -12.28
CA PRO A 42 -4.89 14.45 -13.59
C PRO A 42 -4.18 15.32 -14.64
N GLU A 43 -3.46 16.36 -14.20
CA GLU A 43 -2.62 17.22 -15.03
C GLU A 43 -1.50 16.45 -15.77
N LEU A 44 -1.15 15.24 -15.34
CA LEU A 44 -0.15 14.38 -15.97
C LEU A 44 -0.76 13.44 -17.03
N GLY A 45 -2.08 13.45 -17.21
CA GLY A 45 -2.79 12.62 -18.20
C GLY A 45 -2.72 11.10 -17.95
N ARG A 46 -2.24 10.68 -16.78
CA ARG A 46 -2.16 9.28 -16.35
C ARG A 46 -2.13 9.17 -14.83
N ASP A 47 -2.56 8.02 -14.31
CA ASP A 47 -2.33 7.67 -12.92
C ASP A 47 -0.88 7.23 -12.74
N LEU A 48 -0.22 7.78 -11.71
CA LEU A 48 1.16 7.42 -11.39
C LEU A 48 1.23 6.10 -10.60
N TYR A 49 0.28 5.90 -9.69
CA TYR A 49 0.24 4.76 -8.79
C TYR A 49 -1.20 4.28 -8.59
N ASP A 50 -1.35 2.97 -8.40
CA ASP A 50 -2.54 2.35 -7.84
C ASP A 50 -2.29 2.17 -6.34
N PHE A 51 -2.83 3.07 -5.52
CA PHE A 51 -2.53 3.15 -4.09
C PHE A 51 -3.68 2.59 -3.26
N SER A 52 -3.34 1.75 -2.27
CA SER A 52 -4.31 1.28 -1.28
C SER A 52 -3.70 1.10 0.10
N LEU A 53 -4.57 1.09 1.10
CA LEU A 53 -4.24 0.74 2.49
C LEU A 53 -4.81 -0.63 2.80
N CYS A 54 -4.11 -1.41 3.62
CA CYS A 54 -4.62 -2.67 4.12
C CYS A 54 -4.34 -2.87 5.61
N SER A 55 -5.20 -3.65 6.27
CA SER A 55 -5.10 -3.96 7.69
C SER A 55 -5.53 -5.41 7.96
N PRO A 56 -5.02 -6.06 9.04
CA PRO A 56 -5.56 -7.33 9.52
C PRO A 56 -7.03 -7.21 9.96
N GLU A 57 -7.47 -6.04 10.44
CA GLU A 57 -8.80 -5.85 11.01
C GLU A 57 -9.58 -4.71 10.33
N PRO A 58 -10.91 -4.82 10.17
CA PRO A 58 -11.73 -3.76 9.53
C PRO A 58 -11.71 -2.43 10.29
N LEU A 59 -11.48 -2.47 11.60
CA LEU A 59 -11.37 -1.32 12.48
C LEU A 59 -9.96 -1.30 13.08
N THR A 60 -9.17 -0.28 12.74
CA THR A 60 -7.78 -0.18 13.19
C THR A 60 -7.60 1.04 14.10
N PRO A 61 -7.52 0.88 15.43
CA PRO A 61 -7.20 1.97 16.34
C PRO A 61 -5.80 2.50 16.04
N MET A 62 -5.72 3.77 15.67
CA MET A 62 -4.47 4.44 15.33
C MET A 62 -3.79 4.97 16.60
N ARG A 63 -2.63 5.61 16.44
CA ARG A 63 -1.80 6.19 17.52
C ARG A 63 -2.59 6.63 18.76
N ASP A 64 -2.29 6.00 19.90
CA ASP A 64 -2.87 6.29 21.21
C ASP A 64 -4.41 6.28 21.24
N LYS A 65 -5.04 5.56 20.29
CA LYS A 65 -6.48 5.49 20.05
C LYS A 65 -7.11 6.85 19.76
N PHE A 66 -6.35 7.81 19.24
CA PHE A 66 -6.86 9.14 18.88
C PHE A 66 -7.96 9.08 17.81
N PHE A 67 -7.89 8.09 16.93
CA PHE A 67 -8.93 7.81 15.93
C PHE A 67 -8.87 6.35 15.49
N THR A 68 -9.90 5.90 14.80
CA THR A 68 -9.98 4.56 14.22
C THR A 68 -10.00 4.69 12.70
N LEU A 69 -9.07 4.03 12.02
CA LEU A 69 -9.08 3.89 10.57
C LEU A 69 -10.04 2.77 10.17
N THR A 70 -10.87 3.04 9.16
CA THR A 70 -11.88 2.12 8.63
C THR A 70 -11.86 2.15 7.10
N GLY A 71 -12.57 1.21 6.46
CA GLY A 71 -12.73 1.21 5.00
C GLY A 71 -11.45 0.86 4.21
N VAL A 72 -10.48 0.24 4.87
CA VAL A 72 -9.25 -0.26 4.24
C VAL A 72 -9.42 -1.72 3.81
N ALA A 73 -8.59 -2.17 2.85
CA ALA A 73 -8.62 -3.55 2.40
C ALA A 73 -8.10 -4.52 3.48
N GLY A 74 -8.43 -5.79 3.35
CA GLY A 74 -7.76 -6.84 4.14
C GLY A 74 -6.31 -7.06 3.67
N LEU A 75 -5.50 -7.76 4.48
CA LEU A 75 -4.09 -8.06 4.17
C LEU A 75 -3.85 -8.77 2.83
N GLY A 76 -4.87 -9.36 2.21
CA GLY A 76 -4.78 -9.91 0.85
C GLY A 76 -4.41 -8.86 -0.21
N ALA A 77 -4.65 -7.57 0.03
CA ALA A 77 -4.19 -6.52 -0.88
C ALA A 77 -2.65 -6.48 -1.00
N ALA A 78 -1.94 -6.79 0.09
CA ALA A 78 -0.48 -6.88 0.11
C ALA A 78 0.04 -7.98 -0.83
N ASP A 79 -0.78 -8.97 -1.20
CA ASP A 79 -0.39 -10.05 -2.11
C ASP A 79 -0.31 -9.60 -3.58
N THR A 80 -0.82 -8.41 -3.90
CA THR A 80 -0.81 -7.83 -5.25
C THR A 80 0.06 -6.59 -5.39
N ALA A 81 0.71 -6.17 -4.30
CA ALA A 81 1.54 -4.97 -4.26
C ALA A 81 2.82 -5.17 -5.08
N ASP A 82 3.17 -4.18 -5.88
CA ASP A 82 4.51 -4.03 -6.49
C ASP A 82 5.47 -3.34 -5.51
N THR A 83 4.94 -2.55 -4.58
CA THR A 83 5.68 -2.01 -3.44
C THR A 83 4.81 -2.10 -2.20
N LEU A 84 5.30 -2.80 -1.19
CA LEU A 84 4.69 -2.88 0.12
C LEU A 84 5.42 -1.95 1.09
N ILE A 85 4.70 -0.98 1.63
CA ILE A 85 5.22 -0.08 2.65
C ILE A 85 4.79 -0.63 4.01
N VAL A 86 5.77 -0.82 4.90
CA VAL A 86 5.57 -1.22 6.28
C VAL A 86 6.01 -0.04 7.16
N PRO A 87 5.06 0.77 7.67
CA PRO A 87 5.37 1.90 8.53
C PRO A 87 6.07 1.46 9.83
N ASN A 88 6.81 2.38 10.42
CA ASN A 88 7.36 2.19 11.74
C ASN A 88 6.23 2.11 12.78
N ARG A 89 6.49 1.39 13.86
CA ARG A 89 5.69 1.48 15.09
C ARG A 89 6.65 1.83 16.22
N PRO A 90 6.30 2.81 17.06
CA PRO A 90 7.18 3.22 18.16
C PRO A 90 7.43 2.12 19.18
N ASP A 91 6.50 1.16 19.31
CA ASP A 91 6.61 0.05 20.23
C ASP A 91 7.25 -1.19 19.55
N THR A 92 8.52 -1.41 19.89
CA THR A 92 9.34 -2.52 19.37
C THR A 92 9.33 -3.74 20.28
N ASP A 93 8.90 -3.59 21.55
CA ASP A 93 8.81 -4.68 22.52
C ASP A 93 7.50 -5.46 22.36
N VAL A 94 6.46 -4.83 21.80
CA VAL A 94 5.19 -5.50 21.49
C VAL A 94 5.29 -6.25 20.15
N PRO A 95 5.15 -7.60 20.15
CA PRO A 95 5.17 -8.41 18.94
C PRO A 95 4.10 -7.96 17.94
N ARG A 96 4.42 -8.11 16.65
CA ARG A 96 3.42 -7.93 15.58
C ARG A 96 2.50 -9.13 15.52
N ARG A 97 1.28 -8.88 15.04
CA ARG A 97 0.32 -9.93 14.70
C ARG A 97 0.94 -10.88 13.66
N PRO A 98 0.87 -12.21 13.85
CA PRO A 98 1.46 -13.17 12.92
C PRO A 98 0.99 -12.97 11.48
N GLU A 99 -0.27 -12.59 11.28
CA GLU A 99 -0.86 -12.38 9.95
C GLU A 99 -0.18 -11.21 9.20
N VAL A 100 0.23 -10.16 9.91
CA VAL A 100 0.97 -9.03 9.34
C VAL A 100 2.36 -9.48 8.91
N LEU A 101 3.06 -10.23 9.77
CA LEU A 101 4.38 -10.78 9.44
C LEU A 101 4.30 -11.72 8.23
N ASP A 102 3.26 -12.54 8.16
CA ASP A 102 3.04 -13.45 7.04
C ASP A 102 2.72 -12.69 5.76
N ALA A 103 1.94 -11.60 5.81
CA ALA A 103 1.70 -10.74 4.65
C ALA A 103 3.01 -10.12 4.13
N VAL A 104 3.87 -9.63 5.02
CA VAL A 104 5.19 -9.10 4.64
C VAL A 104 6.09 -10.18 4.04
N ARG A 105 6.13 -11.38 4.63
CA ARG A 105 6.88 -12.53 4.09
C ARG A 105 6.40 -12.94 2.71
N ARG A 106 5.08 -13.03 2.51
CA ARG A 106 4.47 -13.34 1.20
C ARG A 106 4.78 -12.28 0.16
N ALA A 107 4.78 -11.00 0.54
CA ALA A 107 5.19 -9.91 -0.34
C ALA A 107 6.66 -10.05 -0.74
N HIS A 108 7.56 -10.17 0.23
CA HIS A 108 8.99 -10.34 -0.01
C HIS A 108 9.33 -11.55 -0.88
N ALA A 109 8.60 -12.67 -0.73
CA ALA A 109 8.81 -13.86 -1.55
C ALA A 109 8.55 -13.65 -3.05
N ARG A 110 7.86 -12.57 -3.44
CA ARG A 110 7.58 -12.23 -4.84
C ARG A 110 8.60 -11.26 -5.46
N GLY A 111 9.54 -10.74 -4.67
CA GLY A 111 10.49 -9.69 -5.06
C GLY A 111 10.20 -8.36 -4.39
#